data_AF-A0A8T5N195-F1
#
_entry.id   AF-A0A8T5N195-F1
#
_cell.length_a   1.000
_cell.length_b   1.000
_cell.length_c   1.000
_cell.angle_alpha   90.00
_cell.angle_beta   90.00
_cell.angle_gamma   90.00
#
_symmetry.space_group_name_H-M   'P 1'
#
loop_
_entity.id
_entity.type
_entity.pdbx_description
1 polymer ?
#
loop_
_entity_poly.entity_id
_entity_poly.type
_entity_poly.pdbx_seq_one_letter_code
_entity_poly.pdbx_strand_id
1 'polypeptide(L)'
;KYKIPFHVSTQASVANSESARFYKKLGAQRIVLARELNLKQIQKISKIIDVECFIHGAMCVSVSGRCLTSQFLFNKSANRGKCIHPCRRSYIVKDKQEGYELEVKNDKIFSAKDLCTLPFIEKLKKAGILSFKIEGRNRDPRYVDSVVRVYRKALDNNLNDDEIKQGLNELKKVYNKGFSSGFYFGLPTSDDFSKTEHSASNEKKHFVGKILHYYPKIFVATVKLVSDLRIGDEIIVIGKTTGLVKSKIKRIEIKNKFVEKAKKGDEIGIKLPLVRKNNEVYVIKKIKKIKKRKKIKN
;
A
#
# COMPACT_ATOMS: atom_id res chain seq x y z
N LYS A 1 -35.28 17.18 -3.02
CA LYS A 1 -35.78 17.18 -1.62
C LYS A 1 -34.67 17.38 -0.59
N TYR A 2 -33.61 16.56 -0.59
CA TYR A 2 -32.63 16.59 0.52
C TYR A 2 -31.38 17.49 0.31
N LYS A 3 -31.14 18.02 -0.90
CA LYS A 3 -29.97 18.87 -1.26
C LYS A 3 -28.61 18.31 -0.78
N ILE A 4 -28.50 16.99 -0.60
CA ILE A 4 -27.26 16.34 -0.18
C ILE A 4 -26.32 16.30 -1.39
N PRO A 5 -25.13 16.93 -1.33
CA PRO A 5 -24.16 16.82 -2.41
C PRO A 5 -23.68 15.38 -2.53
N PHE A 6 -23.44 14.92 -3.77
CA PHE A 6 -22.96 13.57 -4.01
C PHE A 6 -21.73 13.56 -4.91
N HIS A 7 -20.89 12.56 -4.68
CA HIS A 7 -19.73 12.24 -5.50
C HIS A 7 -19.98 10.94 -6.26
N VAL A 8 -19.45 10.87 -7.47
CA VAL A 8 -19.53 9.67 -8.31
C VAL A 8 -18.32 8.79 -8.03
N SER A 9 -18.58 7.56 -7.57
CA SER A 9 -17.56 6.56 -7.31
C SER A 9 -16.93 6.05 -8.62
N THR A 10 -15.69 5.57 -8.54
CA THR A 10 -15.00 4.84 -9.62
C THR A 10 -15.82 3.65 -10.15
N GLN A 11 -16.81 3.16 -9.39
CA GLN A 11 -17.75 2.12 -9.83
C GLN A 11 -18.61 2.53 -11.04
N ALA A 12 -18.77 3.82 -11.29
CA ALA A 12 -19.46 4.33 -12.48
C ALA A 12 -18.58 4.31 -13.75
N SER A 13 -17.30 3.93 -13.63
CA SER A 13 -16.36 3.81 -14.75
C SER A 13 -16.26 5.07 -15.62
N VAL A 14 -16.37 6.27 -15.02
CA VAL A 14 -16.31 7.54 -15.76
C VAL A 14 -14.92 7.74 -16.35
N ALA A 15 -14.83 7.65 -17.68
CA ALA A 15 -13.58 7.64 -18.43
C ALA A 15 -13.51 8.66 -19.58
N ASN A 16 -14.52 9.52 -19.75
CA ASN A 16 -14.55 10.54 -20.79
C ASN A 16 -15.35 11.78 -20.37
N SER A 17 -15.18 12.88 -21.11
CA SER A 17 -15.83 14.16 -20.85
C SER A 17 -17.36 14.12 -20.99
N GLU A 18 -17.90 13.30 -21.89
CA GLU A 18 -19.35 13.17 -22.09
C GLU A 18 -20.03 12.60 -20.83
N SER A 19 -19.48 11.51 -20.30
CA SER A 19 -19.94 10.89 -19.06
C SER A 19 -19.80 11.85 -17.87
N ALA A 20 -18.70 12.62 -17.81
CA ALA A 20 -18.51 13.62 -16.77
C ALA A 20 -19.55 14.76 -16.84
N ARG A 21 -19.86 15.26 -18.05
CA ARG A 21 -20.93 16.26 -18.26
C ARG A 21 -22.29 15.73 -17.83
N PHE A 22 -22.61 14.48 -18.17
CA PHE A 22 -23.84 13.83 -17.75
C PHE A 22 -23.98 13.85 -16.22
N TYR A 23 -22.98 13.37 -15.48
CA TYR A 23 -23.03 13.37 -14.01
C TYR A 23 -23.04 14.77 -13.40
N LYS A 24 -22.32 15.74 -13.99
CA LYS A 24 -22.40 17.15 -13.57
C LYS A 24 -23.83 17.69 -13.71
N LYS A 25 -24.51 17.41 -14.83
CA LYS A 25 -25.90 17.83 -15.06
C LYS A 25 -26.87 17.23 -14.04
N LEU A 26 -26.60 16.01 -13.57
CA LEU A 26 -27.34 15.38 -12.48
C LEU A 26 -27.05 15.98 -11.09
N GLY A 27 -26.08 16.89 -10.97
CA GLY A 27 -25.72 17.57 -9.73
C GLY A 27 -24.54 16.96 -8.96
N ALA A 28 -23.72 16.10 -9.59
CA ALA A 28 -22.51 15.59 -8.95
C ALA A 28 -21.54 16.75 -8.66
N GLN A 29 -20.90 16.73 -7.48
CA GLN A 29 -19.87 17.71 -7.13
C GLN A 29 -18.46 17.24 -7.49
N ARG A 30 -18.21 15.93 -7.45
CA ARG A 30 -16.91 15.34 -7.76
C ARG A 30 -17.06 13.98 -8.40
N ILE A 31 -16.12 13.62 -9.26
CA ILE A 31 -16.04 12.29 -9.86
C ILE A 31 -14.70 11.65 -9.51
N VAL A 32 -14.73 10.43 -8.95
CA VAL A 32 -13.55 9.59 -8.83
C VAL A 32 -13.34 8.88 -10.17
N LEU A 33 -12.35 9.34 -10.94
CA LEU A 33 -12.16 8.89 -12.32
C LEU A 33 -11.74 7.42 -12.40
N ALA A 34 -12.04 6.80 -13.54
CA ALA A 34 -11.45 5.53 -13.92
C ALA A 34 -9.92 5.64 -13.99
N ARG A 35 -9.20 4.54 -13.75
CA ARG A 35 -7.73 4.51 -13.65
C ARG A 35 -7.02 4.31 -14.98
N GLU A 36 -7.78 4.07 -16.04
CA GLU A 36 -7.35 3.87 -17.42
C GLU A 36 -7.23 5.17 -18.24
N LEU A 37 -7.31 6.34 -17.58
CA LEU A 37 -7.14 7.65 -18.23
C LEU A 37 -5.69 8.13 -18.15
N ASN A 38 -5.26 8.81 -19.21
CA ASN A 38 -4.00 9.56 -19.21
C ASN A 38 -4.20 11.00 -18.69
N LEU A 39 -3.10 11.69 -18.39
CA LEU A 39 -3.13 13.06 -17.83
C LEU A 39 -3.84 14.07 -18.73
N LYS A 40 -3.72 13.96 -20.07
CA LYS A 40 -4.39 14.87 -21.01
C LYS A 40 -5.92 14.72 -20.93
N GLN A 41 -6.41 13.48 -20.85
CA GLN A 41 -7.83 13.20 -20.69
C GLN A 41 -8.34 13.70 -19.33
N ILE A 42 -7.59 13.47 -18.26
CA ILE A 42 -7.95 13.95 -16.92
C ILE A 42 -8.02 15.48 -16.88
N GLN A 43 -7.06 16.17 -17.49
CA GLN A 43 -7.06 17.63 -17.56
C GLN A 43 -8.26 18.18 -18.33
N LYS A 44 -8.74 17.48 -19.36
CA LYS A 44 -9.97 17.87 -20.07
C LYS A 44 -11.20 17.71 -19.17
N ILE A 45 -11.25 16.66 -18.34
CA ILE A 45 -12.39 16.38 -17.45
C ILE A 45 -12.38 17.30 -16.22
N SER A 46 -11.21 17.62 -15.66
CA SER A 46 -11.09 18.48 -14.47
C SER A 46 -11.58 19.92 -14.72
N LYS A 47 -11.54 20.39 -15.97
CA LYS A 47 -12.16 21.67 -16.37
C LYS A 47 -13.70 21.64 -16.34
N ILE A 48 -14.31 20.46 -16.31
CA ILE A 48 -15.75 20.28 -16.30
C ILE A 48 -16.25 20.19 -14.86
N ILE A 49 -15.60 19.38 -14.02
CA ILE A 49 -16.03 19.05 -12.64
C ILE A 49 -14.81 18.68 -11.80
N ASP A 50 -14.89 18.83 -10.46
CA ASP A 50 -13.85 18.32 -9.57
C ASP A 50 -13.60 16.84 -9.81
N VAL A 51 -12.31 16.46 -9.80
CA VAL A 51 -11.90 15.08 -9.99
C VAL A 51 -11.07 14.56 -8.82
N GLU A 52 -11.29 13.30 -8.49
CA GLU A 52 -10.44 12.50 -7.60
C GLU A 52 -9.75 11.40 -8.39
N CYS A 53 -8.43 11.26 -8.22
CA CYS A 53 -7.62 10.29 -8.95
C CYS A 53 -6.74 9.47 -8.01
N PHE A 54 -6.54 8.18 -8.34
CA PHE A 54 -5.62 7.33 -7.59
C PHE A 54 -4.17 7.74 -7.80
N ILE A 55 -3.37 7.79 -6.74
CA ILE A 55 -1.95 8.17 -6.77
C ILE A 55 -1.00 7.07 -6.33
N HIS A 56 -1.51 6.09 -5.57
CA HIS A 56 -0.66 5.02 -5.06
C HIS A 56 -1.43 3.73 -4.76
N GLY A 57 -0.74 2.59 -4.93
CA GLY A 57 -1.20 1.28 -4.48
C GLY A 57 -1.63 0.35 -5.61
N ALA A 58 -2.45 -0.66 -5.30
CA ALA A 58 -2.69 -1.75 -6.23
C ALA A 58 -3.45 -1.33 -7.50
N MET A 59 -2.88 -1.63 -8.67
CA MET A 59 -3.56 -1.48 -9.96
C MET A 59 -4.35 -2.74 -10.33
N CYS A 60 -5.53 -2.53 -10.92
CA CYS A 60 -6.32 -3.61 -11.52
C CYS A 60 -5.99 -3.71 -13.01
N VAL A 61 -6.06 -4.94 -13.52
CA VAL A 61 -5.97 -5.25 -14.96
C VAL A 61 -7.33 -5.16 -15.66
N SER A 62 -8.43 -5.15 -14.89
CA SER A 62 -9.79 -5.00 -15.40
C SER A 62 -10.21 -3.53 -15.43
N VAL A 63 -11.24 -3.23 -16.24
CA VAL A 63 -11.92 -1.93 -16.29
C VAL A 63 -12.26 -1.44 -14.89
N SER A 64 -12.00 -0.17 -14.61
CA SER A 64 -12.20 0.40 -13.27
C SER A 64 -13.65 0.28 -12.84
N GLY A 65 -13.86 -0.23 -11.61
CA GLY A 65 -15.20 -0.52 -11.08
C GLY A 65 -15.78 -1.88 -11.47
N ARG A 66 -15.11 -2.65 -12.33
CA ARG A 66 -15.59 -3.95 -12.83
C ARG A 66 -14.52 -5.03 -12.70
N CYS A 67 -14.33 -5.55 -11.49
CA CYS A 67 -13.46 -6.71 -11.25
C CYS A 67 -14.26 -7.89 -10.69
N LEU A 68 -14.29 -8.99 -11.46
CA LEU A 68 -15.08 -10.18 -11.12
C LEU A 68 -14.22 -11.38 -10.70
N THR A 69 -12.90 -11.34 -10.92
CA THR A 69 -11.99 -12.47 -10.66
C THR A 69 -12.07 -13.00 -9.23
N SER A 70 -12.09 -12.10 -8.24
CA SER A 70 -12.20 -12.47 -6.81
C SER A 70 -13.58 -13.02 -6.45
N GLN A 71 -14.64 -12.60 -7.16
CA GLN A 71 -15.99 -13.12 -6.96
C GLN A 71 -16.09 -14.54 -7.52
N PHE A 72 -15.68 -14.78 -8.76
CA PHE A 72 -15.80 -16.09 -9.39
C PHE A 72 -14.94 -17.16 -8.73
N LEU A 73 -13.71 -16.82 -8.33
CA LEU A 73 -12.80 -17.81 -7.76
C LEU A 73 -13.04 -18.08 -6.27
N PHE A 74 -13.57 -17.11 -5.50
CA PHE A 74 -13.59 -17.20 -4.04
C PHE A 74 -14.90 -16.71 -3.39
N ASN A 75 -15.92 -16.33 -4.18
CA ASN A 75 -17.14 -15.71 -3.70
C ASN A 75 -16.89 -14.44 -2.84
N LYS A 76 -15.85 -13.68 -3.19
CA LYS A 76 -15.45 -12.43 -2.52
C LYS A 76 -15.44 -11.25 -3.50
N SER A 77 -16.57 -10.54 -3.62
CA SER A 77 -16.72 -9.42 -4.55
C SER A 77 -15.81 -8.24 -4.25
N ALA A 78 -14.92 -7.91 -5.20
CA ALA A 78 -14.06 -6.73 -5.13
C ALA A 78 -14.86 -5.41 -5.13
N ASN A 79 -16.01 -5.41 -5.81
CA ASN A 79 -16.95 -4.29 -5.88
C ASN A 79 -17.70 -4.06 -4.56
N ARG A 80 -17.66 -5.00 -3.62
CA ARG A 80 -18.20 -4.86 -2.26
C ARG A 80 -17.13 -4.74 -1.18
N GLY A 81 -15.91 -4.36 -1.55
CA GLY A 81 -14.83 -4.21 -0.57
C GLY A 81 -14.08 -5.48 -0.21
N LYS A 82 -14.46 -6.66 -0.74
CA LYS A 82 -13.99 -7.97 -0.26
C LYS A 82 -12.84 -8.57 -1.08
N CYS A 83 -12.19 -7.80 -1.96
CA CYS A 83 -11.14 -8.32 -2.85
C CYS A 83 -10.00 -8.98 -2.08
N ILE A 84 -9.64 -10.22 -2.44
CA ILE A 84 -8.50 -10.95 -1.86
C ILE A 84 -7.27 -11.02 -2.79
N HIS A 85 -7.26 -10.17 -3.83
CA HIS A 85 -6.15 -10.00 -4.79
C HIS A 85 -5.68 -11.29 -5.51
N PRO A 86 -6.58 -12.11 -6.08
CA PRO A 86 -6.14 -13.29 -6.83
C PRO A 86 -5.32 -12.94 -8.07
N CYS A 87 -5.62 -11.81 -8.72
CA CYS A 87 -4.84 -11.30 -9.85
C CYS A 87 -3.35 -11.06 -9.54
N ARG A 88 -2.95 -11.01 -8.27
CA ARG A 88 -1.55 -10.76 -7.86
C ARG A 88 -0.70 -12.03 -7.69
N ARG A 89 -1.26 -13.19 -8.02
CA ARG A 89 -0.63 -14.51 -7.98
C ARG A 89 -0.03 -14.86 -9.35
N SER A 90 0.83 -15.88 -9.36
CA SER A 90 1.28 -16.50 -10.60
C SER A 90 0.26 -17.52 -11.11
N TYR A 91 0.13 -17.63 -12.43
CA TYR A 91 -0.81 -18.50 -13.14
C TYR A 91 -0.12 -19.20 -14.29
N ILE A 92 -0.51 -20.46 -14.51
CA ILE A 92 -0.26 -21.19 -15.75
C ILE A 92 -1.51 -21.03 -16.62
N VAL A 93 -1.33 -20.65 -17.89
CA VAL A 93 -2.44 -20.56 -18.84
C VAL A 93 -2.44 -21.82 -19.68
N LYS A 94 -3.50 -22.62 -19.50
CA LYS A 94 -3.67 -23.90 -20.16
C LYS A 94 -4.94 -23.88 -21.00
N ASP A 95 -4.82 -24.24 -22.27
CA ASP A 95 -5.97 -24.58 -23.10
C ASP A 95 -6.65 -25.82 -22.50
N LYS A 96 -7.95 -25.72 -22.24
CA LYS A 96 -8.71 -26.83 -21.68
C LYS A 96 -9.08 -27.88 -22.71
N GLN A 97 -9.19 -27.51 -23.98
CA GLN A 97 -9.62 -28.41 -25.04
C GLN A 97 -8.47 -29.32 -25.44
N GLU A 98 -7.35 -28.73 -25.85
CA GLU A 98 -6.19 -29.47 -26.35
C GLU A 98 -5.15 -29.79 -25.26
N GLY A 99 -5.26 -29.14 -24.10
CA GLY A 99 -4.34 -29.36 -22.97
C GLY A 99 -2.99 -28.66 -23.11
N TYR A 100 -2.74 -27.89 -24.16
CA TYR A 100 -1.50 -27.14 -24.34
C TYR A 100 -1.37 -25.97 -23.37
N GLU A 101 -0.16 -25.73 -22.87
CA GLU A 101 0.16 -24.56 -22.06
C GLU A 101 0.75 -23.45 -22.92
N LEU A 102 0.24 -22.22 -22.77
CA LEU A 102 0.84 -21.05 -23.42
C LEU A 102 2.14 -20.70 -22.71
N GLU A 103 3.24 -20.60 -23.46
CA GLU A 103 4.52 -20.15 -22.93
C GLU A 103 4.47 -18.65 -22.59
N VAL A 104 4.17 -18.34 -21.34
CA VAL A 104 4.20 -16.98 -20.83
C VAL A 104 5.54 -16.69 -20.16
N LYS A 105 6.34 -15.79 -20.75
CA LYS A 105 7.64 -15.36 -20.19
C LYS A 105 7.59 -14.88 -18.73
N ASN A 106 6.43 -14.40 -18.28
CA ASN A 106 6.14 -14.00 -16.91
C ASN A 106 4.75 -14.53 -16.51
N ASP A 107 4.72 -15.65 -15.77
CA ASP A 107 3.56 -16.28 -15.12
C ASP A 107 2.64 -15.32 -14.31
N LYS A 108 3.03 -14.06 -14.13
CA LYS A 108 2.31 -13.00 -13.43
C LYS A 108 1.48 -12.12 -14.37
N ILE A 109 0.74 -12.74 -15.29
CA ILE A 109 -0.04 -12.08 -16.35
C ILE A 109 -1.10 -11.07 -15.87
N PHE A 110 -1.62 -11.25 -14.65
CA PHE A 110 -2.64 -10.36 -14.08
C PHE A 110 -2.08 -9.42 -13.00
N SER A 111 -0.80 -9.56 -12.67
CA SER A 111 -0.20 -8.93 -11.50
C SER A 111 0.47 -7.62 -11.89
N ALA A 112 -0.34 -6.57 -12.08
CA ALA A 112 0.18 -5.24 -12.33
C ALA A 112 1.03 -4.74 -11.14
N LYS A 113 2.10 -4.00 -11.45
CA LYS A 113 2.87 -3.21 -10.46
C LYS A 113 1.94 -2.25 -9.73
N ASP A 114 2.35 -1.83 -8.53
CA ASP A 114 1.63 -0.80 -7.78
C ASP A 114 1.80 0.55 -8.50
N LEU A 115 0.72 1.33 -8.56
CA LEU A 115 0.75 2.71 -8.99
C LEU A 115 1.64 3.51 -8.03
N CYS A 116 2.48 4.39 -8.58
CA CYS A 116 3.22 5.37 -7.80
C CYS A 116 3.42 6.64 -8.61
N THR A 117 2.73 7.71 -8.21
CA THR A 117 2.80 9.00 -8.90
C THR A 117 3.78 9.98 -8.26
N LEU A 118 4.40 9.63 -7.12
CA LEU A 118 5.37 10.49 -6.43
C LEU A 118 6.39 11.17 -7.37
N PRO A 119 7.02 10.48 -8.35
CA PRO A 119 8.02 11.11 -9.23
C PRO A 119 7.45 12.18 -10.18
N PHE A 120 6.13 12.25 -10.32
CA PHE A 120 5.47 13.14 -11.27
C PHE A 120 4.18 13.75 -10.68
N ILE A 121 4.10 13.87 -9.35
CA ILE A 121 2.93 14.37 -8.64
C ILE A 121 2.57 15.80 -9.05
N GLU A 122 3.58 16.62 -9.38
CA GLU A 122 3.37 17.98 -9.90
C GLU A 122 2.60 18.00 -11.22
N LYS A 123 2.78 16.98 -12.07
CA LYS A 123 2.00 16.86 -13.31
C LYS A 123 0.54 16.56 -13.01
N LEU A 124 0.24 15.84 -11.93
CA LEU A 124 -1.14 15.58 -11.50
C LEU A 124 -1.80 16.84 -10.94
N LYS A 125 -1.09 17.63 -10.12
CA LYS A 125 -1.57 18.94 -9.64
C LYS A 125 -1.90 19.86 -10.82
N LYS A 126 -0.98 19.97 -11.79
CA LYS A 126 -1.17 20.76 -13.03
C LYS A 126 -2.30 20.24 -13.94
N ALA A 127 -2.68 18.96 -13.81
CA ALA A 127 -3.83 18.40 -14.52
C ALA A 127 -5.18 18.81 -13.88
N GLY A 128 -5.18 19.62 -12.82
CA GLY A 128 -6.40 20.09 -12.14
C GLY A 128 -7.02 19.04 -11.22
N ILE A 129 -6.26 18.06 -10.76
CA ILE A 129 -6.72 17.08 -9.78
C ILE A 129 -6.73 17.74 -8.39
N LEU A 130 -7.90 17.75 -7.73
CA LEU A 130 -8.07 18.36 -6.41
C LEU A 130 -8.11 17.35 -5.27
N SER A 131 -8.36 16.08 -5.57
CA SER A 131 -8.38 15.01 -4.57
C SER A 131 -7.53 13.83 -5.00
N PHE A 132 -6.64 13.39 -4.11
CA PHE A 132 -5.64 12.36 -4.38
C PHE A 132 -5.93 11.11 -3.54
N LYS A 133 -6.25 10.01 -4.21
CA LYS A 133 -6.71 8.78 -3.58
C LYS A 133 -5.60 7.74 -3.44
N ILE A 134 -5.48 7.13 -2.27
CA ILE A 134 -4.54 6.04 -2.00
C ILE A 134 -5.31 4.72 -1.87
N GLU A 135 -4.87 3.66 -2.56
CA GLU A 135 -5.39 2.31 -2.37
C GLU A 135 -4.74 1.66 -1.13
N GLY A 136 -5.34 1.92 0.03
CA GLY A 136 -4.92 1.40 1.33
C GLY A 136 -5.71 0.19 1.83
N ARG A 137 -6.67 -0.34 1.06
CA ARG A 137 -7.53 -1.44 1.53
C ARG A 137 -6.71 -2.72 1.72
N ASN A 138 -6.98 -3.44 2.81
CA ASN A 138 -6.25 -4.65 3.20
C ASN A 138 -4.74 -4.41 3.33
N ARG A 139 -4.32 -3.17 3.64
CA ARG A 139 -2.95 -2.83 3.96
C ARG A 139 -2.82 -2.63 5.46
N ASP A 140 -1.64 -2.94 5.98
CA ASP A 140 -1.39 -2.76 7.40
C ASP A 140 -1.16 -1.27 7.74
N PRO A 141 -1.37 -0.86 9.01
CA PRO A 141 -1.24 0.54 9.41
C PRO A 141 0.09 1.19 8.99
N ARG A 142 1.19 0.42 8.98
CA ARG A 142 2.51 0.89 8.53
C ARG A 142 2.53 1.34 7.08
N TYR A 143 1.84 0.62 6.19
CA TYR A 143 1.71 1.01 4.79
C TYR A 143 1.00 2.36 4.67
N VAL A 144 -0.17 2.50 5.30
CA VAL A 144 -0.97 3.73 5.24
C VAL A 144 -0.16 4.91 5.78
N ASP A 145 0.45 4.71 6.94
CA ASP A 145 1.32 5.66 7.63
C ASP A 145 2.51 6.14 6.77
N SER A 146 3.23 5.22 6.10
CA SER A 146 4.33 5.58 5.20
C SER A 146 3.85 6.30 3.94
N VAL A 147 2.83 5.76 3.26
CA VAL A 147 2.34 6.33 2.00
C VAL A 147 1.75 7.71 2.21
N VAL A 148 0.88 7.88 3.22
CA VAL A 148 0.25 9.18 3.51
C VAL A 148 1.28 10.24 3.84
N ARG A 149 2.28 9.96 4.69
CA ARG A 149 3.32 10.96 5.00
C ARG A 149 4.14 11.37 3.78
N VAL A 150 4.55 10.41 2.95
CA VAL A 150 5.33 10.69 1.74
C VAL A 150 4.53 11.57 0.78
N TYR A 151 3.28 11.22 0.50
CA TYR A 151 2.45 12.02 -0.41
C TYR A 151 1.97 13.33 0.21
N ARG A 152 1.69 13.41 1.52
CA ARG A 152 1.34 14.66 2.19
C ARG A 152 2.50 15.66 2.06
N LYS A 153 3.74 15.23 2.36
CA LYS A 153 4.94 16.05 2.14
C LYS A 153 5.04 16.53 0.69
N ALA A 154 4.79 15.65 -0.27
CA ALA A 154 4.84 15.97 -1.70
C ALA A 154 3.67 16.85 -2.19
N LEU A 155 2.55 16.88 -1.47
CA LEU A 155 1.42 17.74 -1.78
C LEU A 155 1.56 19.12 -1.16
N ASP A 156 2.09 19.21 0.07
CA ASP A 156 2.39 20.47 0.76
C ASP A 156 3.56 21.23 0.15
N ASN A 157 4.55 20.51 -0.39
CA ASN A 157 5.80 21.10 -0.87
C ASN A 157 6.04 20.71 -2.33
N ASN A 158 6.87 21.50 -3.02
CA ASN A 158 7.45 21.10 -4.29
C ASN A 158 8.77 20.36 -4.03
N LEU A 159 8.77 19.04 -4.12
CA LEU A 159 9.93 18.23 -3.78
C LEU A 159 11.01 18.31 -4.86
N ASN A 160 12.27 18.41 -4.43
CA ASN A 160 13.39 18.20 -5.33
C ASN A 160 13.64 16.70 -5.59
N ASP A 161 14.55 16.40 -6.53
CA ASP A 161 14.84 15.03 -6.94
C ASP A 161 15.34 14.13 -5.81
N ASP A 162 16.10 14.67 -4.86
CA ASP A 162 16.64 13.89 -3.74
C ASP A 162 15.55 13.58 -2.72
N GLU A 163 14.64 14.51 -2.46
CA GLU A 163 13.47 14.26 -1.63
C GLU A 163 12.51 13.24 -2.27
N ILE A 164 12.34 13.28 -3.60
CA ILE A 164 11.59 12.26 -4.34
C ILE A 164 12.27 10.89 -4.18
N LYS A 165 13.59 10.81 -4.35
CA LYS A 165 14.35 9.55 -4.16
C LYS A 165 14.20 9.02 -2.73
N GLN A 166 14.29 9.88 -1.72
CA GLN A 166 14.07 9.51 -0.32
C GLN A 166 12.64 8.99 -0.10
N GLY A 167 11.63 9.69 -0.62
CA GLY A 167 10.24 9.25 -0.56
C GLY A 167 10.01 7.90 -1.24
N LEU A 168 10.60 7.68 -2.42
CA LEU A 168 10.57 6.38 -3.09
C LEU A 168 11.24 5.27 -2.27
N ASN A 169 12.33 5.57 -1.56
CA ASN A 169 12.98 4.62 -0.67
C ASN A 169 12.09 4.27 0.53
N GLU A 170 11.36 5.23 1.10
CA GLU A 170 10.36 4.96 2.14
C GLU A 170 9.19 4.10 1.61
N LEU A 171 8.69 4.38 0.41
CA LEU A 171 7.63 3.58 -0.21
C LEU A 171 8.08 2.14 -0.50
N LYS A 172 9.37 1.91 -0.79
CA LYS A 172 9.95 0.56 -0.94
C LYS A 172 10.00 -0.23 0.37
N LYS A 173 9.92 0.41 1.54
CA LYS A 173 9.93 -0.27 2.87
C LYS A 173 8.59 -0.89 3.26
N VAL A 174 7.53 -0.58 2.51
CA VAL A 174 6.18 -1.14 2.73
C VAL A 174 5.77 -1.99 1.55
N TYR A 175 4.68 -2.75 1.72
CA TYR A 175 4.22 -3.71 0.71
C TYR A 175 4.05 -3.06 -0.66
N ASN A 176 4.68 -3.62 -1.69
CA ASN A 176 4.50 -3.21 -3.09
C ASN A 176 4.86 -4.38 -4.03
N LYS A 177 4.38 -4.33 -5.27
CA LYS A 177 4.73 -5.29 -6.33
C LYS A 177 5.70 -4.70 -7.37
N GLY A 178 6.49 -3.71 -6.98
CA GLY A 178 7.17 -2.77 -7.88
C GLY A 178 6.28 -1.58 -8.22
N PHE A 179 6.85 -0.55 -8.85
CA PHE A 179 6.15 0.69 -9.17
C PHE A 179 6.00 0.93 -10.67
N SER A 180 4.85 1.48 -11.06
CA SER A 180 4.51 1.90 -12.42
C SER A 180 3.77 3.24 -12.38
N SER A 181 3.79 3.98 -13.49
CA SER A 181 2.96 5.16 -13.71
C SER A 181 1.48 4.82 -13.98
N GLY A 182 1.13 3.55 -14.16
CA GLY A 182 -0.18 3.17 -14.67
C GLY A 182 -0.45 3.84 -16.02
N PHE A 183 -1.69 4.31 -16.23
CA PHE A 183 -2.13 4.86 -17.51
C PHE A 183 -1.80 6.34 -17.72
N TYR A 184 -1.20 7.01 -16.73
CA TYR A 184 -1.02 8.47 -16.75
C TYR A 184 -0.20 8.97 -17.95
N PHE A 185 0.70 8.15 -18.49
CA PHE A 185 1.56 8.47 -19.63
C PHE A 185 1.28 7.64 -20.90
N GLY A 186 0.20 6.86 -20.92
CA GLY A 186 -0.13 6.00 -22.05
C GLY A 186 -0.58 4.61 -21.61
N LEU A 187 -0.65 3.68 -22.56
CA LEU A 187 -1.04 2.31 -22.27
C LEU A 187 0.10 1.57 -21.55
N PRO A 188 -0.18 0.79 -20.50
CA PRO A 188 0.80 -0.06 -19.84
C PRO A 188 1.40 -1.08 -20.81
N THR A 189 2.67 -1.38 -20.60
CA THR A 189 3.42 -2.41 -21.35
C THR A 189 3.72 -3.62 -20.47
N SER A 190 4.41 -4.62 -21.01
CA SER A 190 4.88 -5.78 -20.23
C SER A 190 5.73 -5.38 -19.01
N ASP A 191 6.42 -4.24 -19.07
CA ASP A 191 7.24 -3.76 -17.94
C ASP A 191 6.41 -3.19 -16.79
N ASP A 192 5.11 -2.95 -16.96
CA ASP A 192 4.21 -2.51 -15.90
C ASP A 192 3.64 -3.67 -15.08
N PHE A 193 4.02 -4.90 -15.41
CA PHE A 193 3.65 -6.09 -14.66
C PHE A 193 4.76 -6.49 -13.68
N SER A 194 4.34 -7.07 -12.56
CA SER A 194 5.22 -7.46 -11.47
C SER A 194 6.08 -8.65 -11.87
N LYS A 195 7.33 -8.62 -11.42
CA LYS A 195 8.30 -9.72 -11.58
C LYS A 195 8.50 -10.50 -10.27
N THR A 196 7.68 -10.24 -9.24
CA THR A 196 7.83 -10.84 -7.89
C THR A 196 6.55 -11.56 -7.43
N GLU A 197 6.72 -12.74 -6.84
CA GLU A 197 5.59 -13.49 -6.26
C GLU A 197 5.09 -12.87 -4.97
N HIS A 198 6.00 -12.40 -4.13
CA HIS A 198 5.67 -11.71 -2.90
C HIS A 198 5.95 -10.21 -3.02
N SER A 199 5.77 -9.50 -1.91
CA SER A 199 6.15 -8.10 -1.79
C SER A 199 7.60 -7.89 -2.23
N ALA A 200 7.83 -6.87 -3.07
CA ALA A 200 9.17 -6.38 -3.42
C ALA A 200 9.75 -5.45 -2.34
N SER A 201 9.09 -5.35 -1.18
CA SER A 201 9.60 -4.56 -0.06
C SER A 201 10.95 -5.06 0.41
N ASN A 202 11.83 -4.14 0.83
CA ASN A 202 13.13 -4.46 1.40
C ASN A 202 13.08 -4.72 2.92
N GLU A 203 11.91 -4.65 3.56
CA GLU A 203 11.74 -4.83 4.99
C GLU A 203 10.55 -5.75 5.31
N LYS A 204 10.65 -6.46 6.43
CA LYS A 204 9.58 -7.26 7.01
C LYS A 204 9.40 -6.90 8.47
N LYS A 205 8.15 -6.86 8.91
CA LYS A 205 7.81 -6.80 10.33
C LYS A 205 7.78 -8.22 10.89
N HIS A 206 8.38 -8.40 12.06
CA HIS A 206 8.36 -9.66 12.81
C HIS A 206 7.66 -9.41 14.13
N PHE A 207 6.66 -10.22 14.44
CA PHE A 207 5.89 -10.07 15.67
C PHE A 207 6.74 -10.46 16.87
N VAL A 208 6.78 -9.58 17.87
CA VAL A 208 7.63 -9.68 19.06
C VAL A 208 6.81 -10.01 20.30
N GLY A 209 5.56 -9.55 20.37
CA GLY A 209 4.68 -9.80 21.50
C GLY A 209 3.53 -8.81 21.57
N LYS A 210 2.77 -8.84 22.66
CA LYS A 210 1.74 -7.85 22.97
C LYS A 210 2.09 -7.08 24.24
N ILE A 211 1.69 -5.82 24.30
CA ILE A 211 1.75 -5.03 25.53
C ILE A 211 0.85 -5.68 26.58
N LEU A 212 1.43 -6.08 27.71
CA LEU A 212 0.72 -6.62 28.87
C LEU A 212 0.18 -5.49 29.75
N HIS A 213 1.05 -4.53 30.08
CA HIS A 213 0.73 -3.38 30.91
C HIS A 213 1.50 -2.13 30.43
N TYR A 214 0.98 -0.94 30.74
CA TYR A 214 1.64 0.34 30.47
C TYR A 214 1.58 1.23 31.71
N TYR A 215 2.75 1.67 32.17
CA TYR A 215 2.93 2.57 33.30
C TYR A 215 3.10 4.01 32.80
N PRO A 216 2.04 4.85 32.80
CA PRO A 216 2.05 6.16 32.15
C PRO A 216 3.02 7.15 32.80
N LYS A 217 3.21 7.10 34.14
CA LYS A 217 4.08 8.04 34.86
C LYS A 217 5.55 7.95 34.46
N ILE A 218 6.01 6.76 34.12
CA ILE A 218 7.42 6.48 33.76
C ILE A 218 7.62 6.13 32.28
N PHE A 219 6.52 6.09 31.51
CA PHE A 219 6.50 5.75 30.08
C PHE A 219 7.06 4.36 29.79
N VAL A 220 6.74 3.36 30.63
CA VAL A 220 7.24 1.99 30.47
C VAL A 220 6.09 1.05 30.10
N ALA A 221 6.30 0.21 29.09
CA ALA A 221 5.40 -0.87 28.75
C ALA A 221 6.04 -2.23 29.07
N THR A 222 5.25 -3.16 29.59
CA THR A 222 5.67 -4.55 29.77
C THR A 222 5.23 -5.41 28.59
N VAL A 223 6.09 -6.32 28.15
CA VAL A 223 5.85 -7.16 26.96
C VAL A 223 6.31 -8.59 27.26
N LYS A 224 5.44 -9.58 27.02
CA LYS A 224 5.87 -10.98 26.94
C LYS A 224 6.41 -11.26 25.54
N LEU A 225 7.68 -11.63 25.46
CA LEU A 225 8.35 -11.88 24.20
C LEU A 225 8.00 -13.25 23.61
N VAL A 226 7.60 -13.26 22.35
CA VAL A 226 7.48 -14.46 21.52
C VAL A 226 8.64 -14.59 20.52
N SER A 227 9.50 -13.57 20.44
CA SER A 227 10.75 -13.58 19.69
C SER A 227 11.81 -12.73 20.39
N ASP A 228 13.08 -12.96 20.07
CA ASP A 228 14.20 -12.15 20.57
C ASP A 228 14.05 -10.66 20.22
N LEU A 229 14.55 -9.81 21.12
CA LEU A 229 14.64 -8.36 20.99
C LEU A 229 15.96 -7.86 21.59
N ARG A 230 16.59 -6.85 21.00
CA ARG A 230 17.83 -6.26 21.51
C ARG A 230 17.80 -4.74 21.51
N ILE A 231 18.68 -4.14 22.29
CA ILE A 231 18.94 -2.70 22.21
C ILE A 231 19.35 -2.33 20.77
N GLY A 232 18.85 -1.20 20.30
CA GLY A 232 19.06 -0.67 18.97
C GLY A 232 18.04 -1.12 17.92
N ASP A 233 17.23 -2.15 18.19
CA ASP A 233 16.19 -2.59 17.27
C ASP A 233 15.11 -1.50 17.08
N GLU A 234 14.68 -1.31 15.83
CA GLU A 234 13.54 -0.47 15.49
C GLU A 234 12.25 -1.27 15.63
N ILE A 235 11.32 -0.75 16.42
CA ILE A 235 10.03 -1.38 16.66
C ILE A 235 8.87 -0.49 16.21
N ILE A 236 7.77 -1.16 15.89
CA ILE A 236 6.46 -0.54 15.71
C ILE A 236 5.47 -1.19 16.68
N VAL A 237 4.63 -0.37 17.28
CA VAL A 237 3.51 -0.80 18.12
C VAL A 237 2.23 -0.42 17.40
N ILE A 238 1.34 -1.39 17.21
CA ILE A 238 0.08 -1.23 16.49
C ILE A 238 -1.08 -1.53 17.44
N GLY A 239 -2.05 -0.62 17.51
CA GLY A 239 -3.26 -0.80 18.31
C GLY A 239 -4.48 -0.16 17.65
N LYS A 240 -5.68 -0.68 17.92
CA LYS A 240 -6.92 -0.18 17.32
C LYS A 240 -7.15 1.31 17.59
N THR A 241 -6.94 1.76 18.83
CA THR A 241 -7.10 3.17 19.24
C THR A 241 -5.77 3.91 19.31
N THR A 242 -4.66 3.21 19.47
CA THR A 242 -3.31 3.79 19.51
C THR A 242 -2.79 4.16 18.12
N GLY A 243 -3.33 3.52 17.07
CA GLY A 243 -2.82 3.68 15.71
C GLY A 243 -1.48 2.98 15.57
N LEU A 244 -0.45 3.74 15.17
CA LEU A 244 0.91 3.25 14.97
C LEU A 244 1.91 4.13 15.70
N VAL A 245 2.72 3.51 16.56
CA VAL A 245 3.83 4.17 17.29
C VAL A 245 5.14 3.56 16.81
N LYS A 246 6.10 4.41 16.41
CA LYS A 246 7.46 3.99 16.07
C LYS A 246 8.38 4.30 17.24
N SER A 247 9.27 3.39 17.58
CA SER A 247 10.30 3.62 18.60
C SER A 247 11.56 2.82 18.30
N LYS A 248 12.68 3.24 18.88
CA LYS A 248 13.94 2.49 18.89
C LYS A 248 14.21 2.00 20.30
N ILE A 249 14.51 0.72 20.47
CA ILE A 249 14.80 0.15 21.79
C ILE A 249 16.10 0.75 22.31
N LYS A 250 16.02 1.53 23.39
CA LYS A 250 17.19 2.15 24.05
C LYS A 250 17.65 1.37 25.27
N ARG A 251 16.71 0.75 25.99
CA ARG A 251 16.95 -0.04 27.21
C ARG A 251 15.92 -1.16 27.26
N ILE A 252 16.34 -2.30 27.80
CA ILE A 252 15.50 -3.44 28.10
C ILE A 252 15.75 -3.81 29.56
N GLU A 253 14.68 -4.02 30.31
CA GLU A 253 14.74 -4.41 31.71
C GLU A 253 14.05 -5.76 31.93
N ILE A 254 14.71 -6.68 32.63
CA ILE A 254 14.16 -7.96 33.06
C ILE A 254 14.42 -8.09 34.56
N LYS A 255 13.37 -8.27 35.37
CA LYS A 255 13.49 -8.45 36.83
C LYS A 255 14.43 -7.41 37.48
N ASN A 256 14.20 -6.13 37.20
CA ASN A 256 14.98 -4.98 37.70
C ASN A 256 16.46 -4.93 37.27
N LYS A 257 16.86 -5.71 36.25
CA LYS A 257 18.20 -5.66 35.67
C LYS A 257 18.14 -5.23 34.21
N PHE A 258 18.98 -4.26 33.83
CA PHE A 258 19.13 -3.88 32.44
C PHE A 258 19.92 -4.94 31.67
N VAL A 259 19.43 -5.28 30.49
CA VAL A 259 20.03 -6.28 29.59
C VAL A 259 20.17 -5.72 28.18
N GLU A 260 21.18 -6.18 27.45
CA GLU A 260 21.36 -5.79 26.05
C GLU A 260 20.45 -6.55 25.08
N LYS A 261 20.09 -7.78 25.44
CA LYS A 261 19.26 -8.69 24.65
C LYS A 261 18.30 -9.44 25.55
N ALA A 262 17.07 -9.56 25.10
CA ALA A 262 16.03 -10.42 25.66
C ALA A 262 15.64 -11.50 24.65
N LYS A 263 15.32 -12.68 25.16
CA LYS A 263 15.00 -13.89 24.38
C LYS A 263 13.50 -14.14 24.38
N LYS A 264 13.06 -14.97 23.43
CA LYS A 264 11.70 -15.55 23.47
C LYS A 264 11.42 -16.15 24.87
N GLY A 265 10.27 -15.80 25.44
CA GLY A 265 9.84 -16.23 26.76
C GLY A 265 10.09 -15.20 27.85
N ASP A 266 10.96 -14.21 27.66
CA ASP A 266 11.20 -13.17 28.66
C ASP A 266 9.99 -12.22 28.77
N GLU A 267 9.74 -11.73 29.98
CA GLU A 267 8.90 -10.57 30.20
C GLU A 267 9.80 -9.36 30.44
N ILE A 268 9.65 -8.35 29.59
CA ILE A 268 10.54 -7.19 29.56
C ILE A 268 9.78 -5.91 29.88
N GLY A 269 10.47 -4.95 30.51
CA GLY A 269 10.09 -3.54 30.55
C GLY A 269 10.85 -2.75 29.48
N ILE A 270 10.12 -1.96 28.67
CA ILE A 270 10.72 -1.07 27.66
C ILE A 270 10.07 0.31 27.70
N LYS A 271 10.88 1.36 27.52
CA LYS A 271 10.39 2.74 27.46
C LYS A 271 9.71 3.00 26.12
N LEU A 272 8.44 3.43 26.16
CA LEU A 272 7.62 3.70 25.00
C LEU A 272 6.74 4.94 25.21
N PRO A 273 6.41 5.69 24.14
CA PRO A 273 5.30 6.65 24.15
C PRO A 273 3.98 5.98 24.57
N LEU A 274 2.90 6.76 24.61
CA LEU A 274 1.58 6.24 24.99
C LEU A 274 1.19 5.02 24.13
N VAL A 275 1.10 3.86 24.78
CA VAL A 275 0.62 2.60 24.22
C VAL A 275 -0.41 1.99 25.15
N ARG A 276 -1.14 0.98 24.68
CA ARG A 276 -2.23 0.35 25.44
C ARG A 276 -2.04 -1.16 25.51
N LYS A 277 -2.63 -1.76 26.54
CA LYS A 277 -2.74 -3.23 26.68
C LYS A 277 -3.26 -3.85 25.39
N ASN A 278 -2.74 -5.03 25.04
CA ASN A 278 -3.02 -5.79 23.81
C ASN A 278 -2.55 -5.13 22.51
N ASN A 279 -1.86 -3.99 22.54
CA ASN A 279 -1.19 -3.49 21.34
C ASN A 279 -0.10 -4.49 20.90
N GLU A 280 0.03 -4.67 19.60
CA GLU A 280 0.95 -5.63 19.00
C GLU A 280 2.29 -4.96 18.73
N VAL A 281 3.37 -5.56 19.20
CA VAL A 281 4.74 -5.08 19.03
C VAL A 281 5.41 -5.88 17.93
N TYR A 282 6.04 -5.18 17.00
CA TYR A 282 6.83 -5.78 15.93
C TYR A 282 8.21 -5.15 15.84
N VAL A 283 9.21 -5.95 15.52
CA VAL A 283 10.53 -5.47 15.10
C VAL A 283 10.60 -5.39 13.58
N ILE A 284 11.21 -4.33 13.06
CA ILE A 284 11.45 -4.17 11.62
C ILE A 284 12.81 -4.77 11.27
N LYS A 285 12.83 -5.72 10.33
CA LYS A 285 14.05 -6.35 9.83
C LYS A 285 14.21 -6.10 8.34
N LYS A 286 15.42 -5.74 7.92
CA LYS A 286 15.79 -5.67 6.50
C LYS A 286 15.84 -7.08 5.91
N ILE A 287 15.26 -7.26 4.73
CA ILE A 287 15.34 -8.51 3.99
C ILE A 287 16.73 -8.60 3.35
N LYS A 288 17.50 -9.63 3.71
CA LYS A 288 18.74 -9.95 2.98
C LYS A 288 18.34 -10.33 1.55
N LYS A 289 18.82 -9.58 0.54
CA LYS A 289 18.67 -9.99 -0.86
C LYS A 289 19.38 -11.33 -1.03
N ILE A 290 18.61 -12.39 -1.28
CA ILE A 290 19.18 -13.68 -1.68
C ILE A 290 19.85 -13.41 -3.03
N LYS A 291 21.19 -13.47 -3.10
CA LYS A 291 21.91 -13.51 -4.37
C LYS A 291 21.32 -14.70 -5.14
N LYS A 292 20.70 -14.46 -6.31
CA LYS A 292 20.18 -15.53 -7.17
C LYS A 292 21.28 -16.59 -7.29
N ARG A 293 21.02 -17.81 -6.81
CA ARG A 293 21.87 -18.96 -7.15
C ARG A 293 21.94 -18.99 -8.68
N LYS A 294 23.15 -18.95 -9.24
CA LYS A 294 23.36 -19.20 -10.67
C LYS A 294 22.60 -20.51 -10.97
N LYS A 295 21.66 -20.47 -11.92
CA LYS A 295 21.12 -21.71 -12.48
C LYS A 295 22.32 -22.49 -12.97
N ILE A 296 22.58 -23.64 -12.35
CA ILE A 296 23.48 -24.64 -12.91
C ILE A 296 22.84 -25.02 -14.24
N LYS A 297 23.52 -24.70 -15.34
CA LYS A 297 23.20 -25.26 -16.65
C LYS A 297 23.53 -26.74 -16.54
N ASN A 298 22.52 -27.59 -16.61
CA ASN A 298 22.68 -28.94 -17.12
C ASN A 298 22.22 -28.90 -18.57
#